data_AF-A0AB37UCK5-F1
#
_entry.id   AF-A0AB37UCK5-F1
#
_cell.length_a   1.000
_cell.length_b   1.000
_cell.length_c   1.000
_cell.angle_alpha   90.00
_cell.angle_beta   90.00
_cell.angle_gamma   90.00
#
_symmetry.space_group_name_H-M   'P 1'
#
loop_
_entity.id
_entity.type
_entity.pdbx_description
1 polymer ?
#
loop_
_entity_poly.entity_id
_entity_poly.type
_entity_poly.pdbx_seq_one_letter_code
_entity_poly.pdbx_strand_id
1 'polypeptide(L)'
;MAMKRDVQGKFALKNEDYRKVRSLRLTDRTWKVLGIAAECSGVTRADYLEQIVREQNRSSITQQKEEVLPSITRNEVKELPCNTWQDKEIERLKAEIHDLSQENVQRVERATIVLPQIPDLEAKRDRVLLDLKLGKQAPGYKAAQKALNRFIALIEPPR
;
A
#
# COMPACT_ATOMS: atom_id res chain seq x y z
N MET A 1 17.39 21.05 -34.17
CA MET A 1 17.09 19.85 -35.00
C MET A 1 15.59 19.83 -35.26
N ALA A 2 15.17 19.92 -36.53
CA ALA A 2 13.75 19.93 -36.91
C ALA A 2 13.19 18.50 -36.94
N MET A 3 12.09 18.24 -36.24
CA MET A 3 11.44 16.92 -36.24
C MET A 3 10.73 16.68 -37.59
N LYS A 4 11.02 15.54 -38.24
CA LYS A 4 10.33 15.14 -39.47
C LYS A 4 8.83 14.91 -39.17
N ARG A 5 7.98 15.47 -40.03
CA ARG A 5 6.53 15.28 -40.00
C ARG A 5 6.15 13.97 -40.70
N ASP A 6 5.02 13.40 -40.28
CA ASP A 6 4.36 12.29 -40.95
C ASP A 6 3.76 12.72 -42.31
N VAL A 7 3.36 11.76 -43.16
CA VAL A 7 2.74 11.97 -44.49
C VAL A 7 1.44 12.77 -44.43
N GLN A 8 0.82 12.89 -43.26
CA GLN A 8 -0.34 13.76 -43.00
C GLN A 8 0.01 15.14 -42.41
N GLY A 9 1.30 15.51 -42.36
CA GLY A 9 1.76 16.79 -41.80
C GLY A 9 1.69 16.87 -40.27
N LYS A 10 1.37 15.77 -39.58
CA LYS A 10 1.36 15.69 -38.11
C LYS A 10 2.75 15.42 -37.57
N PHE A 11 3.03 15.91 -36.36
CA PHE A 11 4.26 15.54 -35.65
C PHE A 11 4.22 14.04 -35.37
N ALA A 12 5.26 13.31 -35.81
CA ALA A 12 5.40 11.90 -35.52
C ALA A 12 5.38 11.66 -34.00
N LEU A 13 4.69 10.60 -33.56
CA LEU A 13 4.69 10.16 -32.17
C LEU A 13 6.14 9.93 -31.74
N LYS A 14 6.57 10.57 -30.64
CA LYS A 14 7.96 10.48 -30.17
C LYS A 14 8.34 9.07 -29.70
N ASN A 15 7.36 8.25 -29.32
CA ASN A 15 7.53 6.86 -28.89
C ASN A 15 6.31 6.02 -29.34
N GLU A 16 6.55 4.80 -29.81
CA GLU A 16 5.54 3.77 -30.14
C GLU A 16 4.94 3.10 -28.88
N ASP A 17 5.41 3.48 -27.67
CA ASP A 17 4.97 2.90 -26.42
C ASP A 17 3.54 3.33 -26.08
N TYR A 18 2.56 2.52 -26.47
CA TYR A 18 1.16 2.71 -26.10
C TYR A 18 0.98 2.45 -24.60
N ARG A 19 1.18 3.50 -23.79
CA ARG A 19 0.81 3.51 -22.37
C ARG A 19 -0.71 3.65 -22.22
N LYS A 20 -1.30 2.84 -21.34
CA LYS A 20 -2.73 2.92 -21.00
C LYS A 20 -3.05 4.20 -20.22
N VAL A 21 -2.10 4.68 -19.41
CA VAL A 21 -2.21 5.92 -18.64
C VAL A 21 -1.23 6.95 -19.20
N ARG A 22 -1.77 8.05 -19.75
CA ARG A 22 -0.96 9.16 -20.27
C ARG A 22 -0.85 10.34 -19.31
N SER A 23 -1.90 10.61 -18.53
CA SER A 23 -1.93 11.71 -17.56
C SER A 23 -3.02 11.44 -16.52
N LEU A 24 -2.76 11.83 -15.28
CA LEU A 24 -3.68 11.70 -14.16
C LEU A 24 -3.52 12.91 -13.23
N ARG A 25 -4.62 13.51 -12.79
CA ARG A 25 -4.60 14.59 -11.79
C ARG A 25 -4.84 14.00 -10.42
N LEU A 26 -3.94 14.26 -9.48
CA LEU A 26 -3.97 13.75 -8.12
C LEU A 26 -3.70 14.88 -7.14
N THR A 27 -4.14 14.70 -5.89
CA THR A 27 -3.68 15.55 -4.79
C THR A 27 -2.23 15.23 -4.44
N ASP A 28 -1.49 16.18 -3.88
CA ASP A 28 -0.09 15.99 -3.47
C ASP A 28 0.07 14.81 -2.50
N ARG A 29 -0.90 14.64 -1.59
CA ARG A 29 -0.93 13.51 -0.66
C ARG A 29 -1.03 12.18 -1.41
N THR A 30 -1.97 12.06 -2.34
CA THR A 30 -2.15 10.84 -3.12
C THR A 30 -0.94 10.55 -4.01
N TRP A 31 -0.34 11.59 -4.61
CA TRP A 31 0.88 11.45 -5.41
C TRP A 31 2.07 10.94 -4.58
N LYS A 32 2.23 11.42 -3.34
CA LYS A 32 3.26 10.95 -2.43
C LYS A 32 3.07 9.49 -2.03
N VAL A 33 1.84 9.11 -1.66
CA VAL A 33 1.50 7.71 -1.32
C VAL A 33 1.76 6.78 -2.51
N LEU A 34 1.37 7.19 -3.71
CA LEU A 34 1.66 6.45 -4.94
C LEU A 34 3.17 6.27 -5.17
N GLY A 35 3.96 7.31 -4.89
CA GLY A 35 5.42 7.26 -4.92
C GLY A 35 5.98 6.17 -4.01
N ILE A 36 5.57 6.17 -2.74
CA ILE A 36 6.02 5.19 -1.75
C ILE A 36 5.62 3.77 -2.18
N ALA A 37 4.38 3.57 -2.64
CA ALA A 37 3.92 2.25 -3.07
C ALA A 37 4.70 1.70 -4.27
N ALA A 38 5.02 2.56 -5.24
CA ALA A 38 5.84 2.20 -6.39
C ALA A 38 7.28 1.86 -5.98
N GLU A 39 7.87 2.64 -5.07
CA GLU A 39 9.22 2.39 -4.52
C GLU A 39 9.29 1.06 -3.76
N CYS A 40 8.29 0.77 -2.92
CA CYS A 40 8.18 -0.53 -2.22
C CYS A 40 8.05 -1.71 -3.20
N SER A 41 7.48 -1.47 -4.38
CA SER A 41 7.32 -2.47 -5.44
C SER A 41 8.51 -2.53 -6.40
N GLY A 42 9.53 -1.66 -6.22
CA GLY A 42 10.71 -1.59 -7.08
C GLY A 42 10.44 -1.14 -8.52
N VAL A 43 9.28 -0.54 -8.80
CA VAL A 43 8.85 -0.11 -10.14
C VAL A 43 8.71 1.40 -10.22
N THR A 44 8.71 1.96 -11.44
CA THR A 44 8.44 3.39 -11.59
C THR A 44 6.98 3.70 -11.24
N ARG A 45 6.69 4.91 -10.75
CA ARG A 45 5.31 5.34 -10.47
C ARG A 45 4.38 5.18 -11.67
N ALA A 46 4.91 5.39 -12.89
CA ALA A 46 4.14 5.25 -14.12
C ALA A 46 3.81 3.78 -14.40
N ASP A 47 4.78 2.88 -14.22
CA ASP A 47 4.58 1.44 -14.44
C ASP A 47 3.67 0.82 -13.37
N TYR A 48 3.77 1.32 -12.13
CA TYR A 48 2.86 0.97 -11.06
C TYR A 48 1.41 1.34 -11.39
N LEU A 49 1.17 2.54 -11.96
CA LEU A 49 -0.16 2.93 -12.45
C LEU A 49 -0.66 2.04 -13.60
N GLU A 50 0.22 1.69 -14.53
CA GLU A 50 -0.10 0.74 -15.61
C GLU A 50 -0.51 -0.63 -15.07
N GLN A 51 0.19 -1.11 -14.03
CA GLN A 51 -0.12 -2.37 -13.36
C GLN A 51 -1.50 -2.31 -12.69
N ILE A 52 -1.78 -1.26 -11.91
CA ILE A 52 -3.10 -1.07 -11.27
C ILE A 52 -4.22 -1.09 -12.32
N VAL A 53 -4.05 -0.35 -13.43
CA VAL A 53 -5.07 -0.30 -14.50
C VAL A 53 -5.21 -1.65 -15.21
N ARG A 54 -4.10 -2.40 -15.38
CA ARG A 54 -4.14 -3.76 -15.94
C ARG A 54 -4.89 -4.73 -15.03
N GLU A 55 -4.65 -4.67 -13.73
CA GLU A 55 -5.29 -5.52 -12.73
C GLU A 55 -6.77 -5.18 -12.57
N GLN A 56 -7.14 -3.90 -12.52
CA GLN A 56 -8.55 -3.49 -12.45
C GLN A 56 -9.36 -3.91 -13.67
N ASN A 57 -8.77 -3.86 -14.88
CA ASN A 57 -9.43 -4.38 -16.08
C ASN A 57 -9.62 -5.90 -16.04
N ARG A 58 -8.78 -6.64 -15.29
CA ARG A 58 -8.96 -8.09 -15.08
C ARG A 58 -10.04 -8.39 -14.04
N SER A 59 -10.26 -7.47 -13.10
CA SER A 59 -11.25 -7.61 -12.02
C SER A 59 -12.63 -7.04 -12.37
N SER A 60 -12.85 -6.54 -13.59
CA SER A 60 -14.15 -6.01 -14.00
C SER A 60 -15.09 -7.13 -14.47
N ILE A 61 -16.10 -7.43 -13.65
CA ILE A 61 -17.21 -8.35 -13.93
C ILE A 61 -18.18 -7.79 -15.00
N THR A 62 -17.95 -6.59 -15.54
CA THR A 62 -18.82 -5.97 -16.55
C THR A 62 -18.02 -5.14 -17.55
N GLN A 63 -17.46 -5.80 -18.56
CA GLN A 63 -17.14 -5.14 -19.84
C GLN A 63 -17.86 -5.89 -20.96
N GLN A 64 -19.17 -5.64 -21.07
CA GLN A 64 -19.83 -5.85 -22.35
C GLN A 64 -19.30 -4.79 -23.32
N LYS A 65 -18.68 -5.29 -24.37
CA LYS A 65 -18.10 -4.59 -25.50
C LYS A 65 -19.24 -3.90 -26.28
N GLU A 66 -19.40 -2.59 -26.14
CA GLU A 66 -20.28 -1.82 -27.02
C GLU A 66 -19.55 -1.53 -28.34
N GLU A 67 -19.76 -2.42 -29.33
CA GLU A 67 -19.66 -2.09 -30.74
C GLU A 67 -21.09 -1.87 -31.29
N VAL A 68 -21.49 -0.61 -31.38
CA VAL A 68 -22.21 0.05 -32.50
C VAL A 68 -23.45 -0.66 -33.15
N LEU A 69 -24.61 0.01 -32.96
CA LEU A 69 -25.88 0.08 -33.76
C LEU A 69 -27.03 -0.93 -33.48
N PRO A 70 -28.31 -0.66 -33.88
CA PRO A 70 -29.24 0.28 -33.24
C PRO A 70 -30.68 -0.28 -33.02
N SER A 71 -31.44 0.38 -32.14
CA SER A 71 -32.92 0.49 -32.13
C SER A 71 -33.82 -0.71 -31.73
N ILE A 72 -34.91 -0.32 -31.04
CA ILE A 72 -36.25 -0.93 -30.93
C ILE A 72 -36.55 -1.80 -29.69
N THR A 73 -37.33 -1.16 -28.80
CA THR A 73 -38.33 -1.65 -27.84
C THR A 73 -38.58 -3.16 -27.75
N ARG A 74 -38.27 -3.75 -26.59
CA ARG A 74 -39.09 -4.83 -26.02
C ARG A 74 -38.94 -4.84 -24.49
N ASN A 75 -40.07 -4.69 -23.81
CA ASN A 75 -40.19 -4.94 -22.37
C ASN A 75 -39.79 -6.39 -22.09
N GLU A 76 -38.67 -6.58 -21.40
CA GLU A 76 -38.40 -7.81 -20.66
C GLU A 76 -38.17 -7.41 -19.20
N VAL A 77 -39.01 -7.98 -18.35
CA VAL A 77 -38.86 -7.95 -16.89
C VAL A 77 -37.53 -8.63 -16.60
N LYS A 78 -36.48 -7.82 -16.43
CA LYS A 78 -35.21 -8.24 -15.85
C LYS A 78 -35.50 -8.58 -14.40
N GLU A 79 -35.67 -9.88 -14.12
CA GLU A 79 -35.52 -10.40 -12.78
C GLU A 79 -34.13 -9.96 -12.29
N LEU A 80 -34.13 -8.98 -11.39
CA LEU A 80 -32.94 -8.52 -10.71
C LEU A 80 -32.34 -9.70 -9.93
N PRO A 81 -30.99 -9.82 -9.86
CA PRO A 81 -30.36 -10.87 -9.09
C PRO A 81 -30.79 -10.72 -7.63
N CYS A 82 -31.37 -11.79 -7.10
CA CYS A 82 -31.91 -11.87 -5.76
C CYS A 82 -30.82 -11.53 -4.72
N ASN A 83 -31.02 -10.41 -4.02
CA ASN A 83 -30.25 -9.90 -2.88
C ASN A 83 -29.94 -10.95 -1.79
N THR A 84 -30.72 -12.03 -1.71
CA THR A 84 -30.53 -13.12 -0.74
C THR A 84 -29.22 -13.91 -0.90
N TRP A 85 -28.60 -13.91 -2.09
CA TRP A 85 -27.29 -14.55 -2.28
C TRP A 85 -26.13 -13.70 -1.78
N GLN A 86 -26.26 -12.38 -1.92
CA GLN A 86 -25.25 -11.43 -1.46
C GLN A 86 -25.19 -11.40 0.06
N ASP A 87 -26.34 -11.46 0.74
CA ASP A 87 -26.40 -11.48 2.20
C ASP A 87 -25.72 -12.73 2.79
N LYS A 88 -25.92 -13.90 2.17
CA LYS A 88 -25.28 -15.16 2.59
C LYS A 88 -23.76 -15.13 2.40
N GLU A 89 -23.29 -14.54 1.31
CA GLU A 89 -21.86 -14.38 1.04
C GLU A 89 -21.22 -13.42 2.05
N ILE A 90 -21.92 -12.35 2.41
CA ILE A 90 -21.49 -11.39 3.44
C ILE A 90 -21.41 -12.06 4.82
N GLU A 91 -22.39 -12.89 5.19
CA GLU A 91 -22.34 -13.63 6.46
C GLU A 91 -21.17 -14.63 6.50
N ARG A 92 -20.93 -15.34 5.39
CA ARG A 92 -19.79 -16.26 5.26
C ARG A 92 -18.46 -15.53 5.46
N LEU A 93 -18.26 -14.41 4.77
CA LEU A 93 -17.04 -13.61 4.87
C LEU A 93 -16.86 -13.00 6.26
N LYS A 94 -17.94 -12.59 6.93
CA LYS A 94 -17.88 -12.11 8.31
C LYS A 94 -17.43 -13.21 9.28
N ALA A 95 -17.93 -14.43 9.11
CA ALA A 95 -17.50 -15.57 9.92
C ALA A 95 -16.00 -15.90 9.68
N GLU A 96 -15.55 -15.88 8.42
CA GLU A 96 -14.15 -16.12 8.08
C GLU A 96 -13.20 -15.05 8.66
N ILE A 97 -13.59 -13.76 8.60
CA ILE A 97 -12.83 -12.66 9.22
C ILE A 97 -12.77 -12.83 10.74
N HIS A 98 -13.87 -13.25 11.37
CA HIS A 98 -13.92 -13.50 12.81
C HIS A 98 -12.94 -14.61 13.21
N ASP A 99 -12.94 -15.73 12.50
CA ASP A 99 -12.06 -16.87 12.78
C ASP A 99 -10.58 -16.52 12.55
N LEU A 100 -10.27 -15.82 11.45
CA LEU A 100 -8.91 -15.33 11.18
C LEU A 100 -8.43 -14.34 12.24
N SER A 101 -9.31 -13.47 12.73
CA SER A 101 -8.99 -12.55 13.81
C SER A 101 -8.64 -13.31 15.09
N GLN A 102 -9.45 -14.31 15.46
CA GLN A 102 -9.20 -15.16 16.61
C GLN A 102 -7.90 -15.96 16.47
N GLU A 103 -7.58 -16.48 15.29
CA GLU A 103 -6.32 -17.17 15.03
C GLU A 103 -5.13 -16.23 15.17
N ASN A 104 -5.23 -15.00 14.66
CA ASN A 104 -4.18 -13.99 14.80
C ASN A 104 -3.94 -13.62 16.26
N VAL A 105 -4.98 -13.49 17.08
CA VAL A 105 -4.86 -13.27 18.54
C VAL A 105 -4.06 -14.42 19.17
N GLN A 106 -4.40 -15.68 18.87
CA GLN A 106 -3.65 -16.83 19.39
C GLN A 106 -2.20 -16.87 18.90
N ARG A 107 -1.93 -16.49 17.65
CA ARG A 107 -0.57 -16.40 17.10
C ARG A 107 0.25 -15.33 17.82
N VAL A 108 -0.34 -14.17 18.10
CA VAL A 108 0.29 -13.10 18.88
C VAL A 108 0.54 -13.56 20.31
N GLU A 109 -0.41 -14.20 20.98
CA GLU A 109 -0.23 -14.75 22.33
C GLU A 109 0.88 -15.80 22.38
N ARG A 110 0.91 -16.76 21.44
CA ARG A 110 2.00 -17.75 21.34
C ARG A 110 3.34 -17.08 21.08
N ALA A 111 3.39 -16.07 20.21
CA ALA A 111 4.62 -15.30 19.97
C ALA A 111 5.07 -14.51 21.22
N THR A 112 4.13 -13.98 22.00
CA THR A 112 4.40 -13.24 23.25
C THR A 112 4.90 -14.15 24.37
N ILE A 113 4.51 -15.43 24.37
CA ILE A 113 5.03 -16.44 25.30
C ILE A 113 6.44 -16.90 24.92
N VAL A 114 6.77 -16.91 23.63
CA VAL A 114 8.07 -17.40 23.11
C VAL A 114 9.14 -16.30 23.07
N LEU A 115 8.77 -15.02 22.90
CA LEU A 115 9.71 -13.92 23.09
C LEU A 115 9.72 -13.50 24.57
N PRO A 116 10.91 -13.47 25.23
CA PRO A 116 11.04 -12.73 26.47
C PRO A 116 10.62 -11.29 26.20
N GLN A 117 9.65 -10.80 27.00
CA GLN A 117 9.30 -9.39 27.11
C GLN A 117 10.57 -8.56 26.97
N ILE A 118 10.59 -7.65 25.97
CA ILE A 118 11.78 -6.92 25.54
C ILE A 118 12.55 -6.50 26.80
N PRO A 119 13.73 -7.09 27.06
CA PRO A 119 14.46 -6.81 28.29
C PRO A 119 14.67 -5.31 28.38
N ASP A 120 14.20 -4.75 29.50
CA ASP A 120 14.17 -3.34 29.86
C ASP A 120 15.22 -2.54 29.08
N LEU A 121 14.75 -1.84 28.04
CA LEU A 121 15.62 -1.07 27.15
C LEU A 121 16.38 0.00 27.93
N GLU A 122 15.84 0.44 29.07
CA GLU A 122 16.50 1.37 29.98
C GLU A 122 17.69 0.71 30.68
N ALA A 123 17.54 -0.53 31.16
CA ALA A 123 18.65 -1.30 31.73
C ALA A 123 19.77 -1.54 30.71
N LYS A 124 19.43 -1.79 29.44
CA LYS A 124 20.42 -1.92 28.35
C LYS A 124 21.13 -0.60 28.06
N ARG A 125 20.40 0.53 28.04
CA ARG A 125 21.01 1.87 27.91
C ARG A 125 22.03 2.10 29.01
N ASP A 126 21.66 1.83 30.26
CA ASP A 126 22.53 2.09 31.40
C ASP A 126 23.78 1.20 31.36
N ARG A 127 23.66 -0.04 30.88
CA ARG A 127 24.81 -0.91 30.64
C ARG A 127 25.76 -0.33 29.59
N VAL A 128 25.24 0.11 28.44
CA VAL A 128 26.04 0.73 27.37
C VAL A 128 26.75 1.99 27.89
N LEU A 129 26.06 2.83 28.66
CA LEU A 129 26.64 4.04 29.24
C LEU A 129 27.77 3.73 30.23
N LEU A 130 27.68 2.64 30.99
CA LEU A 130 28.77 2.15 31.86
C LEU A 130 29.96 1.64 31.04
N ASP A 131 29.71 0.87 29.98
CA ASP A 131 30.76 0.26 29.15
C ASP A 131 31.56 1.32 28.36
N LEU A 132 30.94 2.46 28.05
CA LEU A 132 31.63 3.61 27.44
C LEU A 132 32.68 4.26 28.37
N LYS A 133 32.65 3.96 29.68
CA LYS A 133 33.58 4.48 30.70
C LYS A 133 33.73 6.01 30.68
N LEU A 134 32.68 6.72 30.26
CA LEU A 134 32.67 8.18 30.24
C LEU A 134 32.23 8.72 31.60
N GLY A 135 32.86 9.81 32.06
CA GLY A 135 32.37 10.52 33.24
C GLY A 135 30.96 11.07 32.99
N LYS A 136 30.07 11.03 34.00
CA LYS A 136 28.66 11.48 33.88
C LYS A 136 28.50 12.92 33.38
N GLN A 137 29.52 13.76 33.56
CA GLN A 137 29.54 15.15 33.08
C GLN A 137 30.24 15.35 31.74
N ALA A 138 30.86 14.30 31.19
CA ALA A 138 31.52 14.38 29.89
C ALA A 138 30.49 14.69 28.79
N PRO A 139 30.83 15.54 27.81
CA PRO A 139 29.92 15.87 26.71
C PRO A 139 29.54 14.62 25.90
N GLY A 140 30.47 13.67 25.74
CA GLY A 140 30.20 12.38 25.09
C GLY A 140 29.17 11.52 25.82
N TYR A 141 29.17 11.52 27.16
CA TYR A 141 28.21 10.77 27.96
C TYR A 141 26.78 11.30 27.72
N LYS A 142 26.62 12.63 27.78
CA LYS A 142 25.32 13.28 27.56
C LYS A 142 24.82 13.09 26.14
N ALA A 143 25.72 13.13 25.15
CA ALA A 143 25.37 12.88 23.76
C ALA A 143 24.89 11.44 23.54
N ALA A 144 25.61 10.44 24.07
CA ALA A 144 25.23 9.04 24.00
C ALA A 144 23.91 8.77 24.72
N GLN A 145 23.74 9.31 25.93
CA GLN A 145 22.50 9.16 26.71
C GLN A 145 21.29 9.74 25.96
N LYS A 146 21.44 10.93 25.36
CA LYS A 146 20.37 11.57 24.57
C LYS A 146 20.02 10.74 23.32
N ALA A 147 21.03 10.21 22.62
CA ALA A 147 20.80 9.38 21.45
C ALA A 147 20.08 8.07 21.80
N LEU A 148 20.48 7.39 22.88
CA LEU A 148 19.86 6.16 23.35
C LEU A 148 18.42 6.41 23.82
N ASN A 149 18.16 7.47 24.58
CA ASN A 149 16.80 7.82 25.00
C ASN A 149 15.88 8.11 23.79
N ARG A 150 16.40 8.79 22.76
CA ARG A 150 15.65 9.02 21.52
C ARG A 150 15.34 7.70 20.80
N PHE A 151 16.28 6.77 20.78
CA PHE A 151 16.08 5.45 20.17
C PHE A 151 15.01 4.64 20.90
N ILE A 152 15.04 4.63 22.24
CA ILE A 152 14.02 3.98 23.07
C ILE A 152 12.63 4.57 22.78
N ALA A 153 12.52 5.91 22.75
CA ALA A 153 11.25 6.60 22.45
C ALA A 153 10.71 6.36 21.03
N LEU A 154 11.56 5.95 20.08
CA LEU A 154 11.12 5.55 18.74
C LEU A 154 10.57 4.12 18.69
N ILE A 155 11.05 3.25 19.58
CA ILE A 155 10.65 1.85 19.65
C ILE A 155 9.41 1.67 20.54
N GLU A 156 9.35 2.39 21.66
CA GLU A 156 8.21 2.40 22.57
C GLU A 156 7.42 3.70 22.37
N PRO A 157 6.32 3.68 21.59
CA PRO A 157 5.46 4.86 21.48
C PRO A 157 4.87 5.21 22.85
N PRO A 158 4.58 6.49 23.12
CA PRO A 158 3.98 6.90 24.38
C PRO A 158 2.66 6.14 24.60
N ARG A 159 2.55 5.49 25.76
CA ARG A 159 1.34 4.77 26.20
C ARG A 159 0.21 5.74 26.53
#